data_AF-A0A3Q7H7T4-F1
#
_entry.id   AF-A0A3Q7H7T4-F1
#
_cell.length_a   1.000
_cell.length_b   1.000
_cell.length_c   1.000
_cell.angle_alpha   90.00
_cell.angle_beta   90.00
_cell.angle_gamma   90.00
#
_symmetry.space_group_name_H-M   'P 1'
#
loop_
_entity.id
_entity.type
_entity.pdbx_description
1 polymer ?
#
loop_
_entity_poly.entity_id
_entity_poly.type
_entity_poly.pdbx_seq_one_letter_code
_entity_poly.pdbx_strand_id
1 'polypeptide(L)'
;MSGFLFDIANVQLVEQDSEGQCNSECKTIERACQDVMDYSDTDVAEYLYKSKSDLDSLKSFLCKDLTKVCSKAPPPVPKNRVPGEPFVAKSSKEAEMEKLMRSMQGMPGAPGKGY
;
A
#
# COMPACT_ATOMS: atom_id res chain seq x y z
N MET A 1 -11.49 3.53 11.91
CA MET A 1 -10.71 2.89 10.84
C MET A 1 -9.84 3.99 10.30
N SER A 2 -8.57 3.97 10.67
CA SER A 2 -7.67 5.07 10.37
C SER A 2 -7.12 4.93 8.96
N GLY A 3 -7.25 5.99 8.16
CA GLY A 3 -6.62 6.09 6.85
C GLY A 3 -5.16 6.47 7.01
N PHE A 4 -4.30 6.10 6.06
CA PHE A 4 -2.91 6.58 6.02
C PHE A 4 -2.73 7.49 4.81
N LEU A 5 -2.14 8.68 5.00
CA LEU A 5 -1.68 9.55 3.91
C LEU A 5 -0.23 9.98 4.15
N PHE A 6 0.52 10.23 3.08
CA PHE A 6 1.89 10.69 3.18
C PHE A 6 2.00 12.16 3.65
N ASP A 7 2.92 12.45 4.58
CA ASP A 7 3.36 13.81 4.88
C ASP A 7 3.97 14.41 3.60
N ILE A 8 3.56 15.64 3.35
CA ILE A 8 3.77 16.35 2.09
C ILE A 8 5.22 16.85 1.99
N ALA A 9 5.89 17.08 3.14
CA ALA A 9 7.27 17.59 3.21
C ALA A 9 8.32 16.48 3.39
N ASN A 10 7.93 15.33 3.95
CA ASN A 10 8.78 14.17 4.18
C ASN A 10 8.01 12.89 3.78
N VAL A 11 8.66 11.92 3.12
CA VAL A 11 8.02 10.64 2.78
C VAL A 11 7.71 9.84 4.07
N GLN A 12 6.60 10.16 4.74
CA GLN A 12 6.14 9.53 5.98
C GLN A 12 4.67 9.19 5.91
N LEU A 13 4.26 8.02 6.37
CA LEU A 13 2.85 7.67 6.53
C LEU A 13 2.29 8.36 7.78
N VAL A 14 1.22 9.13 7.60
CA VAL A 14 0.47 9.86 8.63
C VAL A 14 -0.91 9.25 8.77
N GLU A 15 -1.32 8.99 10.00
CA GLU A 15 -2.65 8.47 10.32
C GLU A 15 -3.72 9.58 10.21
N GLN A 16 -4.87 9.24 9.64
CA GLN A 16 -6.02 10.11 9.39
C GLN A 16 -7.30 9.46 9.95
N ASP A 17 -8.27 10.27 10.37
CA ASP A 17 -9.49 9.79 11.02
C ASP A 17 -10.48 9.08 10.06
N SER A 18 -10.24 9.15 8.75
CA SER A 18 -11.11 8.56 7.72
C SER A 18 -10.32 8.09 6.50
N GLU A 19 -10.92 7.21 5.70
CA GLU A 19 -10.36 6.80 4.41
C GLU A 19 -10.39 7.96 3.41
N GLY A 20 -9.26 8.21 2.75
CA GLY A 20 -9.12 9.28 1.76
C GLY A 20 -9.28 8.80 0.32
N GLN A 21 -9.44 9.74 -0.60
CA GLN A 21 -9.36 9.49 -2.03
C GLN A 21 -7.94 9.03 -2.41
N CYS A 22 -7.86 7.92 -3.15
CA CYS A 22 -6.58 7.35 -3.57
C CYS A 22 -6.12 7.96 -4.90
N ASN A 23 -5.29 8.99 -4.82
CA ASN A 23 -4.74 9.68 -5.99
C ASN A 23 -3.28 9.29 -6.25
N SER A 24 -2.41 10.18 -6.76
CA SER A 24 -1.12 9.78 -7.35
C SER A 24 -0.19 9.09 -6.38
N GLU A 25 -0.05 9.62 -5.15
CA GLU A 25 0.86 9.06 -4.16
C GLU A 25 0.34 7.72 -3.62
N CYS A 26 -0.96 7.64 -3.31
CA CYS A 26 -1.61 6.41 -2.90
C CYS A 26 -1.47 5.30 -3.97
N LYS A 27 -1.74 5.63 -5.24
CA LYS A 27 -1.59 4.68 -6.37
C LYS A 27 -0.15 4.23 -6.59
N THR A 28 0.82 5.10 -6.28
CA THR A 28 2.24 4.72 -6.35
C THR A 28 2.56 3.63 -5.32
N ILE A 29 2.00 3.72 -4.12
CA ILE A 29 2.17 2.71 -3.06
C ILE A 29 1.38 1.45 -3.40
N GLU A 30 0.12 1.60 -3.84
CA GLU A 30 -0.72 0.47 -4.26
C GLU A 30 0.00 -0.36 -5.32
N ARG A 31 0.55 0.30 -6.34
CA ARG A 31 1.33 -0.35 -7.37
C ARG A 31 2.59 -1.03 -6.82
N ALA A 32 3.34 -0.36 -5.95
CA ALA A 32 4.51 -0.98 -5.31
C ALA A 32 4.12 -2.23 -4.49
N CYS A 33 2.97 -2.20 -3.80
CA CYS A 33 2.46 -3.36 -3.08
C CYS A 33 2.04 -4.48 -4.04
N GLN A 34 1.34 -4.16 -5.13
CA GLN A 34 0.97 -5.13 -6.17
C GLN A 34 2.21 -5.77 -6.79
N ASP A 35 3.19 -4.97 -7.22
CA ASP A 35 4.43 -5.45 -7.82
C ASP A 35 5.22 -6.41 -6.88
N VAL A 36 5.12 -6.23 -5.56
CA VAL A 36 5.74 -7.16 -4.60
C VAL A 36 4.88 -8.39 -4.35
N MET A 37 3.58 -8.21 -4.13
CA MET A 37 2.68 -9.31 -3.78
C MET A 37 2.42 -10.23 -4.97
N ASP A 38 2.31 -9.72 -6.19
CA ASP A 38 1.97 -10.53 -7.37
C ASP A 38 3.00 -11.63 -7.67
N TYR A 39 4.27 -11.40 -7.32
CA TYR A 39 5.35 -12.38 -7.53
C TYR A 39 5.72 -13.17 -6.29
N SER A 40 5.33 -12.70 -5.11
CA SER A 40 5.84 -13.21 -3.84
C SER A 40 4.76 -13.50 -2.80
N ASP A 41 3.48 -13.50 -3.19
CA ASP A 41 2.34 -13.82 -2.34
C ASP A 41 2.54 -15.12 -1.56
N THR A 42 3.04 -16.15 -2.24
CA THR A 42 3.27 -17.47 -1.68
C THR A 42 4.42 -17.46 -0.66
N ASP A 43 5.54 -16.80 -0.98
CA ASP A 43 6.69 -16.68 -0.07
C ASP A 43 6.32 -15.87 1.19
N VAL A 44 5.53 -14.81 1.01
CA VAL A 44 5.02 -13.98 2.11
C VAL A 44 4.04 -14.78 2.97
N ALA A 45 3.12 -15.51 2.36
CA ALA A 45 2.17 -16.37 3.10
C ALA A 45 2.90 -17.47 3.89
N GLU A 46 3.90 -18.10 3.29
CA GLU A 46 4.73 -19.11 3.95
C GLU A 46 5.50 -18.51 5.13
N TYR A 47 6.12 -17.34 4.94
CA TYR A 47 6.82 -16.64 6.00
C TYR A 47 5.88 -16.34 7.17
N LEU A 48 4.70 -15.76 6.91
CA LEU A 48 3.70 -15.43 7.93
C LEU A 48 3.22 -16.67 8.69
N TYR A 49 2.99 -17.79 7.97
CA TYR A 49 2.56 -19.05 8.59
C TYR A 49 3.62 -19.64 9.52
N LYS A 50 4.90 -19.59 9.12
CA LYS A 50 6.01 -20.19 9.86
C LYS A 50 6.47 -19.34 11.05
N SER A 51 6.48 -18.02 10.90
CA SER A 51 7.28 -17.16 11.79
C SER A 51 6.53 -16.50 12.95
N LYS A 52 5.18 -16.55 13.01
CA LYS A 52 4.38 -15.74 13.97
C LYS A 52 4.94 -14.31 14.09
N SER A 53 5.33 -13.72 12.95
CA SER A 53 6.21 -12.56 12.90
C SER A 53 5.54 -11.30 13.43
N ASP A 54 6.32 -10.51 14.16
CA ASP A 54 6.07 -9.09 14.38
C ASP A 54 6.24 -8.29 13.07
N LEU A 55 5.69 -7.07 13.03
CA LEU A 55 5.71 -6.22 11.84
C LEU A 55 7.13 -5.84 11.37
N ASP A 56 8.09 -5.69 12.29
CA ASP A 56 9.44 -5.28 11.93
C ASP A 56 10.19 -6.42 11.24
N SER A 57 10.01 -7.65 11.72
CA SER A 57 10.53 -8.86 11.09
C SER A 57 9.97 -9.04 9.68
N LEU A 58 8.66 -8.88 9.49
CA LEU A 58 8.01 -8.94 8.17
C LEU A 58 8.56 -7.85 7.23
N LYS A 59 8.68 -6.61 7.72
CA LYS A 59 9.23 -5.50 6.93
C LYS A 59 10.67 -5.77 6.51
N SER A 60 11.50 -6.33 7.40
CA SER A 60 12.88 -6.69 7.08
C SER A 60 12.92 -7.78 6.01
N PHE A 61 12.12 -8.83 6.16
CA PHE A 61 12.02 -9.91 5.17
C PHE A 61 11.61 -9.40 3.79
N LEU A 62 10.50 -8.66 3.71
CA LEU A 62 10.00 -8.08 2.47
C LEU A 62 11.04 -7.18 1.80
N CYS A 63 11.66 -6.28 2.56
CA CYS A 63 12.48 -5.23 1.99
C CYS A 63 13.94 -5.64 1.71
N LYS A 64 14.53 -6.48 2.57
CA LYS A 64 15.96 -6.87 2.47
C LYS A 64 16.15 -8.23 1.81
N ASP A 65 15.31 -9.20 2.13
CA ASP A 65 15.53 -10.59 1.70
C ASP A 65 14.81 -10.87 0.38
N LEU A 66 13.52 -10.52 0.31
CA LEU A 66 12.65 -10.80 -0.82
C LEU A 66 12.92 -9.84 -2.00
N THR A 67 12.70 -8.55 -1.80
CA THR A 67 12.81 -7.55 -2.88
C THR A 67 14.21 -6.93 -3.00
N LYS A 68 15.02 -7.00 -1.94
CA LYS A 68 16.37 -6.42 -1.84
C LYS A 68 16.43 -4.90 -2.06
N VAL A 69 15.30 -4.20 -2.06
CA VAL A 69 15.24 -2.75 -2.28
C VAL A 69 15.85 -1.97 -1.11
N CYS A 70 15.79 -2.51 0.11
CA CYS A 70 16.43 -1.93 1.29
C CYS A 70 17.93 -2.25 1.40
N SER A 71 18.54 -2.96 0.44
CA SER A 71 19.98 -3.27 0.50
C SER A 71 20.87 -2.05 0.27
N LYS A 72 20.31 -0.96 -0.27
CA LYS A 72 20.99 0.32 -0.46
C LYS A 72 20.21 1.42 0.23
N ALA A 73 20.92 2.47 0.66
CA ALA A 73 20.26 3.65 1.19
C ALA A 73 19.36 4.29 0.12
N PRO A 74 18.13 4.69 0.48
CA PRO A 74 17.24 5.36 -0.46
C PRO A 74 17.87 6.68 -0.95
N PRO A 75 17.64 7.07 -2.21
CA PRO A 75 18.16 8.33 -2.73
C PRO A 75 17.58 9.52 -1.95
N PRO A 76 18.35 10.61 -1.78
CA PRO A 76 17.88 11.78 -1.07
C PRO A 76 16.71 12.45 -1.80
N VAL A 77 15.71 12.90 -1.03
CA VAL A 77 14.56 13.63 -1.58
C VAL A 77 15.02 14.99 -2.11
N PRO A 78 14.63 15.39 -3.34
CA PRO A 78 14.95 16.71 -3.87
C PRO A 78 14.42 17.83 -2.97
N LYS A 79 15.25 18.84 -2.68
CA LYS A 79 14.87 20.00 -1.84
C LYS A 79 13.75 20.86 -2.43
N ASN A 80 13.59 20.82 -3.76
CA ASN A 80 12.55 21.54 -4.49
C ASN A 80 11.37 20.62 -4.84
N ARG A 81 11.18 19.52 -4.10
CA ARG A 81 10.01 18.66 -4.29
C ARG A 81 8.76 19.48 -4.02
N VAL A 82 7.85 19.50 -4.99
CA VAL A 82 6.52 20.07 -4.79
C VAL A 82 5.75 19.14 -3.85
N PRO A 83 5.13 19.67 -2.78
CA PRO A 83 4.07 19.02 -2.03
C PRO A 83 3.19 18.06 -2.84
N GLY A 84 2.97 16.86 -2.32
CA GLY A 84 1.95 15.93 -2.80
C GLY A 84 0.54 16.52 -2.73
N GLU A 85 -0.42 15.84 -3.37
CA GLU A 85 -1.83 16.22 -3.33
C GLU A 85 -2.36 16.16 -1.88
N PRO A 86 -3.19 17.15 -1.45
CA PRO A 86 -3.70 17.16 -0.09
C PRO A 86 -4.66 16.00 0.19
N PHE A 87 -4.79 15.64 1.45
CA PHE A 87 -5.80 14.68 1.90
C PHE A 87 -7.20 15.16 1.55
N VAL A 88 -7.98 14.30 0.89
CA VAL A 88 -9.41 14.50 0.68
C VAL A 88 -10.12 13.27 1.24
N ALA A 89 -10.89 13.46 2.30
CA ALA A 89 -11.70 12.39 2.89
C ALA A 89 -12.74 11.89 1.88
N LYS A 90 -12.90 10.57 1.77
CA LYS A 90 -14.02 9.99 1.04
C LYS A 90 -15.32 10.27 1.78
N SER A 91 -16.40 10.44 1.03
CA SER A 91 -17.73 10.43 1.63
C SER A 91 -18.10 9.02 2.10
N SER A 92 -18.99 8.91 3.10
CA SER A 92 -19.47 7.60 3.59
C SER A 92 -20.03 6.72 2.46
N LYS A 93 -20.75 7.34 1.52
CA LYS A 93 -21.34 6.65 0.37
C LYS A 93 -20.28 6.07 -0.56
N GLU A 94 -19.21 6.81 -0.84
CA GLU A 94 -18.10 6.33 -1.67
C GLU A 94 -17.35 5.19 -0.99
N ALA A 95 -17.05 5.32 0.30
CA ALA A 95 -16.37 4.28 1.06
C ALA A 95 -17.21 2.97 1.14
N GLU A 96 -18.53 3.08 1.35
CA GLU A 96 -19.44 1.93 1.35
C GLU A 96 -19.53 1.27 -0.02
N MET A 97 -19.63 2.06 -1.09
CA MET A 97 -19.69 1.55 -2.45
C MET A 97 -18.40 0.83 -2.84
N GLU A 98 -17.24 1.39 -2.54
CA GLU A 98 -15.95 0.72 -2.80
C GLU A 98 -15.81 -0.58 -2.01
N LYS A 99 -16.21 -0.57 -0.73
CA LYS A 99 -16.21 -1.78 0.11
C LYS A 99 -17.09 -2.88 -0.47
N LEU A 100 -18.27 -2.52 -1.00
CA LEU A 100 -19.15 -3.45 -1.69
C LEU A 100 -18.52 -3.97 -2.99
N MET A 101 -17.91 -3.11 -3.80
CA MET A 101 -17.26 -3.55 -5.04
C MET A 101 -16.08 -4.48 -4.76
N ARG A 102 -15.30 -4.20 -3.71
CA ARG A 102 -14.17 -5.04 -3.30
C ARG A 102 -14.61 -6.42 -2.81
N SER A 103 -15.76 -6.55 -2.14
CA SER A 103 -16.27 -7.87 -1.73
C SER A 103 -16.76 -8.73 -2.90
N MET A 104 -17.04 -8.11 -4.04
CA MET A 104 -17.42 -8.81 -5.27
C MET A 104 -16.21 -9.24 -6.12
N GLN A 105 -15.04 -8.63 -5.92
CA GLN A 105 -13.80 -9.00 -6.62
C GLN A 105 -13.22 -10.29 -6.01
N GLY A 106 -13.18 -11.37 -6.79
CA GLY A 106 -12.68 -12.69 -6.36
C GLY A 106 -13.73 -13.80 -6.36
N MET A 107 -15.01 -13.50 -6.64
CA MET A 107 -16.01 -14.54 -6.93
C MET A 107 -15.81 -15.11 -8.34
N PRO A 108 -15.89 -16.43 -8.53
CA PRO A 108 -15.85 -17.05 -9.86
C PRO A 108 -16.95 -16.44 -10.75
N GLY A 109 -16.56 -15.82 -11.87
CA GLY A 109 -17.48 -15.21 -12.84
C GLY A 109 -17.61 -13.68 -12.78
N ALA A 110 -16.91 -12.99 -11.88
CA ALA A 110 -16.79 -11.53 -11.95
C ALA A 110 -15.93 -11.12 -13.16
N PRO A 111 -16.32 -10.09 -13.96
CA PRO A 111 -15.49 -9.61 -15.06
C PRO A 111 -14.21 -8.98 -14.51
N GLY A 112 -13.14 -9.76 -14.47
CA GLY A 112 -11.80 -9.31 -14.15
C GLY A 112 -11.21 -8.54 -15.33
N LYS A 113 -10.81 -7.29 -15.09
CA LYS A 113 -9.85 -6.58 -15.94
C LYS A 113 -8.50 -7.26 -15.77
N GLY A 114 -8.22 -8.26 -16.60
CA GLY A 114 -6.85 -8.69 -16.85
C GLY A 114 -6.14 -7.60 -17.66
N TYR A 115 -5.04 -7.08 -17.12
CA TYR A 115 -3.93 -6.55 -17.89
C TYR A 115 -2.66 -7.14 -17.32
#